data_AF-A0A2E4J8V4-F1
#
_entry.id   AF-A0A2E4J8V4-F1
#
_cell.length_a   1.000
_cell.length_b   1.000
_cell.length_c   1.000
_cell.angle_alpha   90.00
_cell.angle_beta   90.00
_cell.angle_gamma   90.00
#
_symmetry.space_group_name_H-M   'P 1'
#
loop_
_entity.id
_entity.type
_entity.pdbx_description
1 polymer ?
#
loop_
_entity_poly.entity_id
_entity_poly.type
_entity_poly.pdbx_seq_one_letter_code
_entity_poly.pdbx_strand_id
1 'polypeptide(L)'
;MYLRFLMLCVFIFIFSCRETVFNAGLENRLIAVIDMAPEPGAYGAKLDFTSDEETSSCVGDNDYVTLDKFTDGSDDNTYYTITIDAKDHYKTENNCTQYGWSVTNQESVKHQLKIVIYTQEISEQMYIGGSRFLDHPDEPTNQISAYYLLERDENGNDNSGNGVAYYGDDAEIDIVELDLANGLITGSLNVTLFRGNHAPSSITGVDNPSDLNDLDLFNPAIDDPIFDYNLTDSIRIEDCIFQRVTVINNI
;
A
#
# COMPACT_ATOMS: atom_id res chain seq x y z
N MET A 1 -7.03 -6.67 57.96
CA MET A 1 -6.97 -5.88 56.71
C MET A 1 -5.68 -6.11 55.92
N TYR A 2 -4.51 -6.15 56.57
CA TYR A 2 -3.20 -6.26 55.90
C TYR A 2 -2.98 -7.54 55.08
N LEU A 3 -3.52 -8.70 55.50
CA LEU A 3 -3.36 -9.97 54.76
C LEU A 3 -4.06 -9.96 53.39
N ARG A 4 -5.21 -9.30 53.28
CA ARG A 4 -5.96 -9.17 52.01
C ARG A 4 -5.29 -8.20 51.06
N PHE A 5 -4.68 -7.14 51.58
CA PHE A 5 -3.89 -6.19 50.80
C PHE A 5 -2.60 -6.82 50.29
N LEU A 6 -1.93 -7.63 51.11
CA LEU A 6 -0.74 -8.38 50.70
C LEU A 6 -1.05 -9.38 49.58
N MET A 7 -2.16 -10.13 49.68
CA MET A 7 -2.59 -11.03 48.60
C MET A 7 -2.93 -10.28 47.31
N LEU A 8 -3.54 -9.10 47.39
CA LEU A 8 -3.82 -8.25 46.23
C LEU A 8 -2.51 -7.81 45.54
N CYS A 9 -1.53 -7.35 46.32
CA CYS A 9 -0.23 -6.95 45.77
C CYS A 9 0.50 -8.14 45.11
N VAL A 10 0.47 -9.32 45.74
CA VAL A 10 1.07 -10.54 45.15
C VAL A 10 0.36 -10.94 43.86
N PHE A 11 -0.97 -10.82 43.80
CA PHE A 11 -1.73 -11.06 42.56
C PHE A 11 -1.32 -10.09 41.44
N ILE A 12 -1.15 -8.80 41.74
CA ILE A 12 -0.73 -7.79 40.77
C ILE A 12 0.69 -8.09 40.24
N PHE A 13 1.62 -8.53 41.08
CA PHE A 13 2.97 -8.90 40.63
C PHE A 13 3.03 -10.17 39.79
N ILE A 14 2.15 -11.16 40.02
CA ILE A 14 2.12 -12.40 39.21
C ILE A 14 1.51 -12.15 37.82
N PHE A 15 0.58 -11.19 37.68
CA PHE A 15 -0.02 -10.81 36.39
C PHE A 15 0.75 -9.70 35.65
N SER A 16 1.72 -9.03 36.28
CA SER A 16 2.44 -7.88 35.71
C SER A 16 3.72 -8.25 34.92
N CYS A 17 4.09 -9.52 34.84
CA CYS A 17 5.20 -9.98 33.99
C CYS A 17 4.73 -11.12 33.10
N ARG A 18 3.89 -10.79 32.11
CA ARG A 18 4.13 -11.40 30.80
C ARG A 18 5.18 -10.53 30.14
N GLU A 19 6.34 -11.10 29.85
CA GLU A 19 7.14 -10.60 28.74
C GLU A 19 6.19 -10.53 27.55
N THR A 20 5.88 -9.32 27.11
CA THR A 20 5.31 -9.14 25.78
C THR A 20 6.41 -9.62 24.86
N VAL A 21 6.30 -10.86 24.41
CA VAL A 21 7.09 -11.36 23.29
C VAL A 21 6.70 -10.44 22.13
N PHE A 22 7.59 -9.54 21.75
CA PHE A 22 7.58 -9.02 20.39
C PHE A 22 7.76 -10.25 19.51
N ASN A 23 6.68 -10.74 18.90
CA ASN A 23 6.80 -11.78 17.90
C ASN A 23 7.66 -11.20 16.78
N ALA A 24 8.87 -11.72 16.66
CA ALA A 24 9.56 -11.80 15.38
C ALA A 24 8.57 -12.44 14.39
N GLY A 25 7.98 -11.60 13.55
CA GLY A 25 6.91 -11.95 12.63
C GLY A 25 6.47 -10.79 11.72
N LEU A 26 7.21 -9.67 11.72
CA LEU A 26 7.01 -8.52 10.81
C LEU A 26 7.86 -8.64 9.53
N GLU A 27 8.53 -9.77 9.31
CA GLU A 27 9.37 -9.99 8.13
C GLU A 27 8.47 -10.39 6.94
N ASN A 28 8.77 -9.87 5.73
CA ASN A 28 8.07 -10.12 4.47
C ASN A 28 6.65 -9.52 4.39
N ARG A 29 6.49 -8.26 4.77
CA ARG A 29 5.18 -7.60 4.84
C ARG A 29 5.22 -6.16 4.33
N LEU A 30 4.14 -5.73 3.68
CA LEU A 30 3.82 -4.32 3.45
C LEU A 30 2.64 -3.88 4.34
N ILE A 31 2.82 -2.76 5.03
CA ILE A 31 1.76 -2.09 5.80
C ILE A 31 1.61 -0.66 5.33
N ALA A 32 0.38 -0.15 5.29
CA ALA A 32 0.12 1.27 5.04
C ALA A 32 -1.23 1.68 5.63
N VAL A 33 -1.47 2.98 5.67
CA VAL A 33 -2.78 3.57 5.97
C VAL A 33 -3.28 4.28 4.73
N ILE A 34 -4.43 3.85 4.20
CA ILE A 34 -5.09 4.51 3.09
C ILE A 34 -6.07 5.54 3.66
N ASP A 35 -5.69 6.81 3.62
CA ASP A 35 -6.56 7.92 3.99
C ASP A 35 -7.45 8.29 2.80
N MET A 36 -8.69 7.82 2.83
CA MET A 36 -9.67 8.05 1.75
C MET A 36 -10.28 9.45 1.77
N ALA A 37 -9.96 10.26 2.79
CA ALA A 37 -10.54 11.58 2.96
C ALA A 37 -9.49 12.58 3.47
N PRO A 38 -8.45 12.84 2.68
CA PRO A 38 -7.28 13.61 3.11
C PRO A 38 -7.57 15.10 3.37
N GLU A 39 -8.65 15.64 2.80
CA GLU A 39 -8.95 17.07 2.87
C GLU A 39 -9.53 17.53 4.23
N PRO A 40 -9.19 18.75 4.70
CA PRO A 40 -9.66 19.26 5.99
C PRO A 40 -11.18 19.44 6.02
N GLY A 41 -11.92 18.46 6.55
CA GLY A 41 -13.38 18.52 6.71
C GLY A 41 -14.10 17.21 6.39
N ALA A 42 -13.46 16.31 5.64
CA ALA A 42 -13.96 14.97 5.37
C ALA A 42 -13.29 13.99 6.36
N TYR A 43 -13.73 13.98 7.62
CA TYR A 43 -13.19 13.02 8.59
C TYR A 43 -13.90 11.67 8.48
N GLY A 44 -13.13 10.57 8.33
CA GLY A 44 -13.55 9.30 8.93
C GLY A 44 -13.30 7.97 8.21
N ALA A 45 -12.66 7.92 7.03
CA ALA A 45 -12.47 6.66 6.30
C ALA A 45 -10.99 6.33 6.08
N LYS A 46 -10.30 5.97 7.16
CA LYS A 46 -8.96 5.36 7.05
C LYS A 46 -9.10 3.85 6.92
N LEU A 47 -8.43 3.27 5.94
CA LEU A 47 -8.35 1.82 5.76
C LEU A 47 -6.93 1.37 6.07
N ASP A 48 -6.81 0.33 6.88
CA ASP A 48 -5.52 -0.30 7.08
C ASP A 48 -5.21 -1.15 5.84
N PHE A 49 -4.01 -1.04 5.30
CA PHE A 49 -3.47 -1.92 4.27
C PHE A 49 -2.44 -2.85 4.91
N THR A 50 -2.59 -4.15 4.75
CA THR A 50 -1.65 -5.13 5.31
C THR A 50 -1.61 -6.35 4.41
N SER A 51 -0.51 -6.54 3.69
CA SER A 51 -0.30 -7.66 2.79
C SER A 51 0.98 -8.41 3.17
N ASP A 52 1.09 -9.68 2.80
CA ASP A 52 2.27 -10.50 3.07
C ASP A 52 2.57 -11.49 1.94
N GLU A 53 3.71 -12.17 2.04
CA GLU A 53 4.10 -13.18 1.07
C GLU A 53 3.09 -14.33 1.03
N GLU A 54 2.73 -14.78 -0.19
CA GLU A 54 1.75 -15.85 -0.44
C GLU A 54 1.99 -17.06 0.48
N THR A 55 1.22 -17.16 1.56
CA THR A 55 1.10 -18.44 2.24
C THR A 55 0.35 -19.35 1.27
N SER A 56 0.91 -20.50 0.91
CA SER A 56 0.38 -21.44 -0.12
C SER A 56 -1.13 -21.78 -0.07
N SER A 57 -1.84 -21.39 0.98
CA SER A 57 -3.30 -21.48 1.13
C SER A 57 -4.08 -20.26 0.63
N CYS A 58 -3.46 -19.10 0.45
CA CYS A 58 -4.09 -17.80 0.29
C CYS A 58 -3.98 -17.26 -1.13
N VAL A 59 -4.69 -17.94 -2.03
CA VAL A 59 -4.80 -17.52 -3.43
C VAL A 59 -5.35 -16.10 -3.49
N GLY A 60 -4.52 -15.18 -4.00
CA GLY A 60 -4.88 -13.80 -4.29
C GLY A 60 -4.35 -12.77 -3.30
N ASP A 61 -3.73 -13.17 -2.20
CA ASP A 61 -2.94 -12.28 -1.33
C ASP A 61 -1.46 -12.49 -1.67
N ASN A 62 -0.75 -11.43 -2.01
CA ASN A 62 0.65 -11.55 -2.38
C ASN A 62 1.40 -10.22 -2.29
N ASP A 63 2.59 -10.29 -1.70
CA ASP A 63 3.64 -9.30 -1.81
C ASP A 63 4.85 -9.87 -2.54
N TYR A 64 5.25 -9.23 -3.62
CA TYR A 64 6.54 -9.49 -4.22
C TYR A 64 7.13 -8.22 -4.78
N VAL A 65 8.45 -8.13 -4.71
CA VAL A 65 9.21 -7.09 -5.39
C VAL A 65 9.91 -7.71 -6.57
N THR A 66 9.74 -7.18 -7.78
CA THR A 66 10.59 -7.52 -8.92
C THR A 66 11.62 -6.44 -9.14
N LEU A 67 12.84 -6.85 -9.45
CA LEU A 67 13.90 -5.97 -9.88
C LEU A 67 14.31 -6.37 -11.28
N ASP A 68 14.04 -5.51 -12.25
CA ASP A 68 14.30 -5.75 -13.66
C ASP A 68 15.30 -4.73 -14.22
N LYS A 69 16.09 -5.15 -15.21
CA LYS A 69 17.01 -4.29 -15.96
C LYS A 69 16.51 -4.10 -17.38
N PHE A 70 16.47 -2.85 -17.82
CA PHE A 70 16.17 -2.46 -19.19
C PHE A 70 17.42 -1.87 -19.84
N THR A 71 17.72 -2.31 -21.06
CA THR A 71 18.83 -1.79 -21.88
C THR A 71 18.56 -2.11 -23.35
N ASP A 72 18.95 -1.20 -24.24
CA ASP A 72 18.97 -1.44 -25.69
C ASP A 72 20.32 -2.03 -26.18
N GLY A 73 21.23 -2.33 -25.25
CA GLY A 73 22.61 -2.74 -25.52
C GLY A 73 23.64 -1.61 -25.37
N SER A 74 23.20 -0.37 -25.10
CA SER A 74 24.03 0.76 -24.69
C SER A 74 23.99 0.95 -23.17
N ASP A 75 25.14 1.24 -22.57
CA ASP A 75 25.21 1.61 -21.14
C ASP A 75 24.45 2.92 -20.88
N ASP A 76 24.44 3.85 -21.85
CA ASP A 76 23.78 5.16 -21.73
C ASP A 76 22.24 5.07 -21.68
N ASN A 77 21.67 3.95 -22.13
CA ASN A 77 20.22 3.70 -22.18
C ASN A 77 19.79 2.60 -21.21
N THR A 78 20.60 2.36 -20.18
CA THR A 78 20.29 1.39 -19.12
C THR A 78 19.52 2.06 -17.99
N TYR A 79 18.44 1.44 -17.55
CA TYR A 79 17.75 1.77 -16.30
C TYR A 79 17.16 0.51 -15.68
N TYR A 80 16.72 0.64 -14.44
CA TYR A 80 16.19 -0.44 -13.63
C TYR A 80 14.78 -0.10 -13.20
N THR A 81 13.96 -1.14 -13.02
CA THR A 81 12.65 -1.01 -12.41
C THR A 81 12.57 -1.85 -11.15
N ILE A 82 12.16 -1.23 -10.05
CA ILE A 82 11.75 -1.94 -8.83
C ILE A 82 10.22 -1.88 -8.81
N THR A 83 9.56 -3.02 -9.00
CA THR A 83 8.09 -3.11 -8.94
C THR A 83 7.69 -3.76 -7.62
N ILE A 84 6.95 -3.04 -6.79
CA ILE A 84 6.28 -3.57 -5.60
C ILE A 84 4.82 -3.84 -6.01
N ASP A 85 4.39 -5.09 -5.95
CA ASP A 85 2.99 -5.49 -6.16
C ASP A 85 2.49 -6.17 -4.87
N ALA A 86 1.44 -5.59 -4.30
CA ALA A 86 0.90 -5.94 -2.99
C ALA A 86 -0.63 -6.02 -3.06
N LYS A 87 -1.20 -7.10 -2.55
CA LYS A 87 -2.66 -7.29 -2.47
C LYS A 87 -3.05 -7.64 -1.05
N ASP A 88 -4.01 -6.91 -0.49
CA ASP A 88 -4.60 -7.22 0.81
C ASP A 88 -6.04 -7.68 0.58
N HIS A 89 -6.23 -9.00 0.56
CA HIS A 89 -7.54 -9.63 0.33
C HIS A 89 -8.14 -10.24 1.59
N TYR A 90 -7.33 -10.40 2.64
CA TYR A 90 -7.69 -11.06 3.88
C TYR A 90 -7.03 -10.36 5.07
N LYS A 91 -7.80 -9.50 5.76
CA LYS A 91 -7.26 -8.66 6.84
C LYS A 91 -6.82 -9.43 8.08
N THR A 92 -7.46 -10.55 8.38
CA THR A 92 -7.17 -11.36 9.58
C THR A 92 -5.86 -12.13 9.43
N GLU A 93 -4.78 -11.60 10.01
CA GLU A 93 -3.40 -12.18 10.06
C GLU A 93 -2.95 -12.86 8.75
N ASN A 94 -3.42 -12.35 7.60
CA ASN A 94 -3.19 -12.83 6.24
C ASN A 94 -3.19 -14.36 6.10
N ASN A 95 -4.06 -15.00 6.86
CA ASN A 95 -4.25 -16.44 6.82
C ASN A 95 -5.71 -16.69 6.47
N CYS A 96 -6.00 -16.68 5.17
CA CYS A 96 -7.25 -17.08 4.54
C CYS A 96 -7.89 -18.38 5.08
N THR A 97 -7.16 -19.18 5.88
CA THR A 97 -7.67 -20.37 6.58
C THR A 97 -8.38 -20.05 7.91
N GLN A 98 -8.24 -18.84 8.44
CA GLN A 98 -8.75 -18.41 9.76
C GLN A 98 -9.96 -17.47 9.69
N TYR A 99 -10.58 -17.30 8.51
CA TYR A 99 -11.72 -16.42 8.22
C TYR A 99 -12.92 -16.55 9.19
N GLY A 100 -12.99 -17.61 10.00
CA GLY A 100 -14.07 -17.86 10.96
C GLY A 100 -13.74 -17.63 12.44
N TRP A 101 -12.50 -17.35 12.82
CA TRP A 101 -12.10 -17.34 14.25
C TRP A 101 -11.99 -15.93 14.84
N SER A 102 -11.72 -14.91 14.03
CA SER A 102 -11.73 -13.50 14.45
C SER A 102 -11.93 -12.61 13.23
N VAL A 103 -13.17 -12.33 12.83
CA VAL A 103 -13.40 -11.37 11.73
C VAL A 103 -13.04 -9.97 12.25
N THR A 104 -12.01 -9.37 11.67
CA THR A 104 -11.67 -7.98 11.95
C THR A 104 -12.68 -7.05 11.26
N ASN A 105 -12.80 -5.81 11.74
CA ASN A 105 -13.48 -4.79 10.95
C ASN A 105 -12.68 -4.64 9.65
N GLN A 106 -13.37 -4.49 8.51
CA GLN A 106 -12.77 -4.38 7.16
C GLN A 106 -12.36 -5.69 6.47
N GLU A 107 -12.68 -6.88 6.99
CA GLU A 107 -12.40 -8.17 6.31
C GLU A 107 -13.00 -8.29 4.89
N SER A 108 -14.05 -7.51 4.59
CA SER A 108 -14.67 -7.48 3.24
C SER A 108 -13.97 -6.55 2.27
N VAL A 109 -13.09 -5.66 2.76
CA VAL A 109 -12.31 -4.75 1.93
C VAL A 109 -11.29 -5.57 1.15
N LYS A 110 -11.20 -5.30 -0.15
CA LYS A 110 -10.16 -5.85 -1.01
C LYS A 110 -9.51 -4.74 -1.78
N HIS A 111 -8.20 -4.72 -1.77
CA HIS A 111 -7.44 -3.68 -2.43
C HIS A 111 -6.07 -4.16 -2.87
N GLN A 112 -5.58 -3.51 -3.92
CA GLN A 112 -4.27 -3.75 -4.51
C GLN A 112 -3.49 -2.43 -4.54
N LEU A 113 -2.20 -2.54 -4.23
CA LEU A 113 -1.21 -1.49 -4.38
C LEU A 113 -0.13 -1.95 -5.34
N LYS A 114 0.18 -1.14 -6.34
CA LYS A 114 1.31 -1.34 -7.25
C LYS A 114 2.16 -0.09 -7.32
N ILE A 115 3.44 -0.21 -7.00
CA ILE A 115 4.43 0.86 -7.11
C ILE A 115 5.51 0.41 -8.08
N VAL A 116 5.83 1.25 -9.08
CA VAL A 116 6.93 1.02 -10.01
C VAL A 116 7.91 2.17 -9.87
N ILE A 117 9.15 1.84 -9.54
CA ILE A 117 10.23 2.80 -9.35
C ILE A 117 11.17 2.63 -10.53
N TYR A 118 11.31 3.67 -11.34
CA TYR A 118 12.30 3.75 -12.40
C TYR A 118 13.54 4.44 -11.83
N THR A 119 14.71 3.83 -12.01
CA THR A 119 15.97 4.41 -11.56
C THR A 119 17.10 4.14 -12.54
N GLN A 120 17.99 5.11 -12.73
CA GLN A 120 19.17 4.96 -13.57
C GLN A 120 20.25 4.10 -12.91
N GLU A 121 20.27 4.07 -11.58
CA GLU A 121 21.25 3.32 -10.79
C GLU A 121 20.58 2.58 -9.63
N ILE A 122 21.14 1.44 -9.24
CA ILE A 122 20.71 0.65 -8.09
C ILE A 122 21.76 0.76 -7.00
N SER A 123 21.32 1.10 -5.79
CA SER A 123 22.16 1.17 -4.59
C SER A 123 21.48 0.49 -3.41
N GLU A 124 22.27 0.05 -2.43
CA GLU A 124 21.77 -0.58 -1.19
C GLU A 124 20.83 0.34 -0.39
N GLN A 125 20.99 1.65 -0.57
CA GLN A 125 20.14 2.71 0.00
C GLN A 125 19.85 3.72 -1.10
N MET A 126 18.60 4.12 -1.25
CA MET A 126 18.20 5.06 -2.29
C MET A 126 16.97 5.84 -1.88
N TYR A 127 16.96 7.12 -2.25
CA TYR A 127 15.80 7.98 -2.14
C TYR A 127 15.40 8.42 -3.55
N ILE A 128 14.13 8.28 -3.88
CA ILE A 128 13.55 8.80 -5.12
C ILE A 128 12.29 9.56 -4.74
N GLY A 129 12.15 10.76 -5.30
CA GLY A 129 10.99 11.62 -5.06
C GLY A 129 10.40 12.15 -6.35
N GLY A 130 9.08 12.23 -6.37
CA GLY A 130 8.24 13.07 -7.19
C GLY A 130 8.23 12.76 -8.69
N SER A 131 7.22 12.00 -9.13
CA SER A 131 6.68 12.12 -10.48
C SER A 131 5.21 11.73 -10.54
N ARG A 132 4.51 12.29 -11.52
CA ARG A 132 3.17 11.82 -11.91
C ARG A 132 3.22 10.37 -12.35
N PHE A 133 2.09 9.69 -12.22
CA PHE A 133 1.92 8.35 -12.78
C PHE A 133 2.28 8.36 -14.27
N LEU A 134 3.20 7.48 -14.63
CA LEU A 134 3.62 7.22 -16.00
C LEU A 134 3.58 5.71 -16.22
N ASP A 135 2.93 5.27 -17.29
CA ASP A 135 2.83 3.83 -17.57
C ASP A 135 4.22 3.21 -17.80
N HIS A 136 5.10 3.94 -18.49
CA HIS A 136 6.50 3.60 -18.68
C HIS A 136 7.29 4.77 -19.31
N PRO A 137 8.51 5.09 -18.84
CA PRO A 137 9.35 6.12 -19.47
C PRO A 137 10.07 5.59 -20.72
N ASP A 138 10.21 6.43 -21.74
CA ASP A 138 10.95 6.07 -22.97
C ASP A 138 12.48 6.16 -22.78
N GLU A 139 12.95 6.82 -21.73
CA GLU A 139 14.37 7.11 -21.46
C GLU A 139 14.71 6.85 -19.98
N PRO A 140 15.99 6.57 -19.64
CA PRO A 140 16.44 6.40 -18.26
C PRO A 140 16.05 7.59 -17.37
N THR A 141 15.34 7.32 -16.28
CA THR A 141 14.79 8.36 -15.40
C THR A 141 14.73 7.89 -13.94
N ASN A 142 14.60 8.84 -13.03
CA ASN A 142 14.37 8.58 -11.60
C ASN A 142 12.95 9.04 -11.27
N GLN A 143 11.99 8.13 -11.35
CA GLN A 143 10.56 8.42 -11.26
C GLN A 143 9.81 7.27 -10.59
N ILE A 144 8.61 7.56 -10.09
CA ILE A 144 7.74 6.62 -9.40
C ILE A 144 6.35 6.68 -10.03
N SER A 145 5.80 5.51 -10.34
CA SER A 145 4.40 5.33 -10.73
C SER A 145 3.69 4.53 -9.68
N ALA A 146 2.63 5.09 -9.11
CA ALA A 146 1.84 4.46 -8.06
C ALA A 146 0.40 4.24 -8.50
N TYR A 147 -0.13 3.06 -8.23
CA TYR A 147 -1.50 2.68 -8.55
C TYR A 147 -2.12 1.99 -7.34
N TYR A 148 -3.32 2.44 -6.98
CA TYR A 148 -4.13 1.80 -5.96
C TYR A 148 -5.50 1.44 -6.54
N LEU A 149 -5.99 0.24 -6.24
CA LEU A 149 -7.30 -0.24 -6.63
C LEU A 149 -8.08 -0.67 -5.40
N LEU A 150 -9.17 0.02 -5.11
CA LEU A 150 -10.20 -0.49 -4.21
C LEU A 150 -11.10 -1.45 -4.98
N GLU A 151 -10.82 -2.75 -4.91
CA GLU A 151 -11.61 -3.78 -5.59
C GLU A 151 -12.98 -3.95 -4.96
N ARG A 152 -13.05 -3.86 -3.63
CA ARG A 152 -14.26 -4.06 -2.84
C ARG A 152 -14.22 -3.26 -1.55
N ASP A 153 -15.33 -2.62 -1.18
CA ASP A 153 -15.46 -1.87 0.07
C ASP A 153 -15.84 -2.76 1.29
N GLU A 154 -15.93 -2.15 2.46
CA GLU A 154 -16.30 -2.82 3.71
C GLU A 154 -17.72 -3.44 3.69
N ASN A 155 -18.58 -3.00 2.78
CA ASN A 155 -19.95 -3.48 2.62
C ASN A 155 -20.09 -4.53 1.51
N GLY A 156 -19.00 -4.88 0.84
CA GLY A 156 -18.95 -5.88 -0.22
C GLY A 156 -19.30 -5.36 -1.62
N ASN A 157 -19.39 -4.04 -1.81
CA ASN A 157 -19.63 -3.44 -3.13
C ASN A 157 -18.32 -3.36 -3.94
N ASP A 158 -18.36 -3.68 -5.23
CA ASP A 158 -17.16 -3.86 -6.07
C ASP A 158 -17.16 -3.09 -7.41
N ASN A 159 -17.99 -2.03 -7.50
CA ASN A 159 -18.17 -1.24 -8.72
C ASN A 159 -18.42 -2.10 -9.98
N SER A 160 -19.34 -3.08 -9.87
CA SER A 160 -19.65 -4.03 -10.95
C SER A 160 -18.43 -4.86 -11.40
N GLY A 161 -17.50 -5.11 -10.48
CA GLY A 161 -16.24 -5.83 -10.72
C GLY A 161 -15.10 -4.98 -11.27
N ASN A 162 -15.29 -3.67 -11.49
CA ASN A 162 -14.22 -2.78 -11.97
C ASN A 162 -13.37 -2.18 -10.85
N GLY A 163 -13.86 -2.19 -9.61
CA GLY A 163 -13.24 -1.45 -8.50
C GLY A 163 -13.19 0.07 -8.72
N VAL A 164 -12.51 0.76 -7.81
CA VAL A 164 -12.24 2.21 -7.88
C VAL A 164 -10.73 2.42 -7.95
N ALA A 165 -10.27 2.98 -9.06
CA ALA A 165 -8.86 3.12 -9.40
C ALA A 165 -8.34 4.51 -9.04
N TYR A 166 -7.16 4.56 -8.45
CA TYR A 166 -6.44 5.78 -8.12
C TYR A 166 -5.02 5.71 -8.66
N TYR A 167 -4.54 6.83 -9.19
CA TYR A 167 -3.21 6.95 -9.79
C TYR A 167 -2.42 8.05 -9.10
N GLY A 168 -1.13 7.81 -8.85
CA GLY A 168 -0.25 8.73 -8.15
C GLY A 168 0.04 10.00 -8.95
N ASP A 169 0.12 11.14 -8.26
CA ASP A 169 0.62 12.41 -8.83
C ASP A 169 1.96 12.82 -8.19
N ASP A 170 2.10 12.58 -6.89
CA ASP A 170 3.31 12.85 -6.13
C ASP A 170 3.61 11.70 -5.15
N ALA A 171 4.78 11.10 -5.30
CA ALA A 171 5.22 9.92 -4.55
C ALA A 171 6.67 10.09 -4.12
N GLU A 172 6.98 9.66 -2.90
CA GLU A 172 8.34 9.64 -2.36
C GLU A 172 8.61 8.25 -1.79
N ILE A 173 9.81 7.73 -2.06
CA ILE A 173 10.27 6.46 -1.51
C ILE A 173 11.67 6.57 -0.94
N ASP A 174 11.86 5.97 0.23
CA ASP A 174 13.14 5.79 0.90
C ASP A 174 13.39 4.30 1.10
N ILE A 175 14.35 3.76 0.34
CA ILE A 175 14.83 2.39 0.49
C ILE A 175 16.04 2.45 1.43
N VAL A 176 15.87 1.83 2.60
CA VAL A 176 16.89 1.80 3.65
C VAL A 176 17.77 0.57 3.60
N GLU A 177 17.32 -0.47 2.90
CA GLU A 177 18.07 -1.70 2.64
C GLU A 177 17.59 -2.34 1.34
N LEU A 178 18.52 -2.54 0.40
CA LEU A 178 18.35 -3.41 -0.76
C LEU A 178 19.50 -4.42 -0.76
N ASP A 179 19.20 -5.64 -0.33
CA ASP A 179 20.15 -6.74 -0.25
C ASP A 179 19.89 -7.73 -1.39
N LEU A 180 20.60 -7.55 -2.50
CA LEU A 180 20.49 -8.43 -3.66
C LEU A 180 21.08 -9.82 -3.43
N ALA A 181 21.95 -9.99 -2.43
CA ALA A 181 22.57 -11.28 -2.12
C ALA A 181 21.60 -12.19 -1.38
N ASN A 182 20.81 -11.64 -0.47
CA ASN A 182 19.75 -12.35 0.24
C ASN A 182 18.37 -12.21 -0.41
N GLY A 183 18.23 -11.33 -1.41
CA GLY A 183 16.99 -11.11 -2.14
C GLY A 183 15.93 -10.41 -1.30
N LEU A 184 16.31 -9.34 -0.59
CA LEU A 184 15.44 -8.63 0.36
C LEU A 184 15.46 -7.11 0.11
N ILE A 185 14.34 -6.47 0.39
CA ILE A 185 14.23 -5.00 0.37
C ILE A 185 13.42 -4.49 1.57
N THR A 186 13.86 -3.37 2.15
CA THR A 186 13.21 -2.65 3.26
C THR A 186 13.18 -1.15 2.96
N GLY A 187 12.08 -0.49 3.30
CA GLY A 187 11.93 0.93 3.08
C GLY A 187 10.56 1.47 3.46
N SER A 188 10.33 2.72 3.06
CA SER A 188 9.08 3.43 3.28
C SER A 188 8.67 4.26 2.08
N LEU A 189 7.37 4.48 1.93
CA LEU A 189 6.78 5.24 0.83
C LEU A 189 5.67 6.17 1.35
N ASN A 190 5.52 7.32 0.72
CA ASN A 190 4.33 8.15 0.86
C ASN A 190 3.87 8.57 -0.54
N VAL A 191 2.57 8.59 -0.77
CA VAL A 191 2.03 8.98 -2.07
C VAL A 191 0.63 9.57 -1.94
N THR A 192 0.36 10.58 -2.76
CA THR A 192 -0.99 11.09 -3.02
C THR A 192 -1.48 10.55 -4.36
N LEU A 193 -2.67 9.97 -4.37
CA LEU A 193 -3.31 9.46 -5.58
C LEU A 193 -4.66 10.11 -5.82
N PHE A 194 -5.05 10.16 -7.08
CA PHE A 194 -6.31 10.75 -7.52
C PHE A 194 -7.16 9.74 -8.29
N ARG A 195 -8.47 9.84 -8.12
CA ARG A 195 -9.43 8.91 -8.71
C ARG A 195 -9.40 9.00 -10.23
N GLY A 196 -9.25 7.86 -10.91
CA GLY A 196 -9.23 7.77 -12.36
C GLY A 196 -10.48 7.18 -13.01
N ASN A 197 -11.44 6.68 -12.23
CA ASN A 197 -12.71 6.19 -12.75
C ASN A 197 -13.91 6.58 -11.88
N HIS A 198 -15.11 6.57 -12.47
CA HIS A 198 -16.33 6.81 -11.70
C HIS A 198 -16.61 5.68 -10.70
N ALA A 199 -17.02 6.05 -9.49
CA ALA A 199 -17.54 5.14 -8.48
C ALA A 199 -19.05 5.33 -8.30
N PRO A 200 -19.83 4.26 -8.08
CA PRO A 200 -21.23 4.38 -7.73
C PRO A 200 -21.36 4.82 -6.27
N SER A 201 -22.44 5.54 -5.96
CA SER A 201 -22.72 6.04 -4.60
C SER A 201 -22.91 4.95 -3.54
N SER A 202 -22.97 3.68 -3.95
CA SER A 202 -23.01 2.53 -3.05
C SER A 202 -21.64 2.21 -2.45
N ILE A 203 -20.54 2.61 -3.09
CA ILE A 203 -19.19 2.36 -2.58
C ILE A 203 -18.93 3.30 -1.41
N THR A 204 -18.73 2.74 -0.23
CA THR A 204 -18.36 3.48 0.97
C THR A 204 -16.87 3.77 1.00
N GLY A 205 -16.50 4.90 1.62
CA GLY A 205 -15.09 5.33 1.66
C GLY A 205 -14.59 5.94 0.36
N VAL A 206 -15.50 6.40 -0.50
CA VAL A 206 -15.18 7.11 -1.75
C VAL A 206 -16.02 8.39 -1.77
N ASP A 207 -15.38 9.53 -2.03
CA ASP A 207 -16.12 10.79 -2.09
C ASP A 207 -16.92 10.87 -3.39
N ASN A 208 -18.23 10.94 -3.23
CA ASN A 208 -19.19 10.96 -4.32
C ASN A 208 -20.01 12.24 -4.20
N PRO A 209 -19.45 13.39 -4.65
CA PRO A 209 -20.18 14.64 -4.65
C PRO A 209 -21.50 14.49 -5.41
N SER A 210 -22.52 15.22 -4.98
CA SER A 210 -23.89 15.06 -5.46
C SER A 210 -24.06 15.28 -6.97
N ASP A 211 -23.12 15.96 -7.62
CA ASP A 211 -22.97 16.03 -9.07
C ASP A 211 -21.73 15.24 -9.51
N LEU A 212 -21.90 13.92 -9.69
CA LEU A 212 -20.85 13.02 -10.17
C LEU A 212 -20.33 13.37 -11.58
N ASN A 213 -21.07 14.20 -12.33
CA ASN A 213 -20.68 14.67 -13.66
C ASN A 213 -19.61 15.77 -13.62
N ASP A 214 -19.39 16.39 -12.46
CA ASP A 214 -18.45 17.49 -12.28
C ASP A 214 -17.15 17.04 -11.58
N LEU A 215 -17.00 15.75 -11.24
CA LEU A 215 -15.74 15.28 -10.68
C LEU A 215 -14.64 15.24 -11.76
N ASP A 216 -13.53 15.91 -11.48
CA ASP A 216 -12.32 15.86 -12.27
C ASP A 216 -11.61 14.50 -12.02
N LEU A 217 -11.67 13.61 -13.01
CA LEU A 217 -11.05 12.28 -12.94
C LEU A 217 -9.66 12.33 -13.54
N PHE A 218 -8.68 11.84 -12.80
CA PHE A 218 -7.31 11.79 -13.28
C PHE A 218 -7.14 10.74 -14.37
N ASN A 219 -6.75 11.17 -15.56
CA ASN A 219 -6.43 10.27 -16.66
C ASN A 219 -4.91 10.23 -16.92
N PRO A 220 -4.21 9.16 -16.52
CA PRO A 220 -2.77 9.05 -16.72
C PRO A 220 -2.34 9.00 -18.19
N ALA A 221 -3.25 8.65 -19.12
CA ALA A 221 -2.92 8.48 -20.52
C ALA A 221 -2.80 9.79 -21.32
N ILE A 222 -3.27 10.92 -20.77
CA ILE A 222 -3.33 12.20 -21.49
C ILE A 222 -2.68 13.38 -20.75
N ASP A 223 -1.86 13.11 -19.73
CA ASP A 223 -1.25 14.12 -18.84
C ASP A 223 -2.30 15.15 -18.38
N ASP A 224 -3.41 14.63 -17.84
CA ASP A 224 -4.56 15.42 -17.41
C ASP A 224 -4.24 16.17 -16.10
N PRO A 225 -4.01 17.50 -16.13
CA PRO A 225 -3.72 18.22 -14.92
C PRO A 225 -5.01 18.34 -14.10
N ILE A 226 -4.94 18.02 -12.82
CA ILE A 226 -6.07 18.25 -11.92
C ILE A 226 -6.20 19.76 -11.69
N PHE A 227 -7.29 20.35 -12.19
CA PHE A 227 -7.44 21.81 -12.21
C PHE A 227 -8.24 22.36 -11.03
N ASP A 228 -9.12 21.56 -10.44
CA ASP A 228 -9.95 21.98 -9.30
C ASP A 228 -9.89 20.96 -8.15
N TYR A 229 -9.07 21.29 -7.15
CA TYR A 229 -8.91 20.52 -5.91
C TYR A 229 -10.22 20.33 -5.12
N ASN A 230 -11.27 21.13 -5.36
CA ASN A 230 -12.55 20.97 -4.66
C ASN A 230 -13.49 19.97 -5.36
N LEU A 231 -13.13 19.54 -6.56
CA LEU A 231 -13.89 18.57 -7.37
C LEU A 231 -13.05 17.32 -7.62
N THR A 232 -12.01 17.08 -6.82
CA THR A 232 -11.15 15.91 -6.95
C THR A 232 -11.37 14.96 -5.79
N ASP A 233 -11.49 13.68 -6.12
CA ASP A 233 -11.46 12.61 -5.14
C ASP A 233 -10.02 12.09 -5.06
N SER A 234 -9.39 12.24 -3.89
CA SER A 234 -8.00 11.91 -3.66
C SER A 234 -7.83 11.07 -2.40
N ILE A 235 -6.79 10.25 -2.40
CA ILE A 235 -6.41 9.42 -1.27
C ILE A 235 -4.93 9.63 -0.98
N ARG A 236 -4.53 9.39 0.27
CA ARG A 236 -3.10 9.32 0.65
C ARG A 236 -2.77 7.93 1.14
N ILE A 237 -1.63 7.42 0.71
CA ILE A 237 -0.99 6.28 1.35
C ILE A 237 0.01 6.84 2.35
N GLU A 238 -0.35 6.76 3.61
CA GLU A 238 0.44 7.21 4.76
C GLU A 238 1.12 6.02 5.43
N ASP A 239 2.29 6.25 6.01
CA ASP A 239 3.04 5.25 6.79
C ASP A 239 3.23 3.92 6.02
N CYS A 240 3.43 3.98 4.69
CA CYS A 240 3.70 2.79 3.91
C CYS A 240 5.09 2.27 4.24
N ILE A 241 5.17 1.10 4.88
CA ILE A 241 6.41 0.45 5.29
C ILE A 241 6.42 -0.95 4.68
N PHE A 242 7.47 -1.26 3.93
CA PHE A 242 7.75 -2.61 3.47
C PHE A 242 8.99 -3.12 4.19
N GLN A 243 8.86 -4.25 4.88
CA GLN A 243 9.90 -4.79 5.75
C GLN A 243 10.37 -6.15 5.24
N ARG A 244 11.63 -6.21 4.77
CA ARG A 244 12.30 -7.43 4.31
C ARG A 244 11.46 -8.19 3.27
N VAL A 245 10.85 -7.49 2.31
CA VAL A 245 10.05 -8.14 1.27
C VAL A 245 10.98 -8.87 0.30
N THR A 246 10.56 -10.05 -0.15
CA THR A 246 11.31 -10.88 -1.10
C THR A 246 11.46 -10.17 -2.45
N VAL A 247 12.70 -10.13 -2.96
CA VAL A 247 13.05 -9.58 -4.26
C VAL A 247 13.30 -10.70 -5.27
N ILE A 248 12.53 -10.71 -6.35
CA ILE A 248 12.79 -11.48 -7.55
C ILE A 248 13.76 -10.67 -8.41
N ASN A 249 15.04 -11.01 -8.33
CA ASN A 249 16.11 -10.32 -9.05
C ASN A 249 16.29 -10.88 -10.47
N ASN A 250 15.95 -10.08 -11.49
CA ASN A 250 16.06 -10.40 -12.91
C ASN A 250 17.18 -9.62 -13.62
N ILE A 251 18.10 -8.98 -12.88
CA ILE A 251 19.27 -8.27 -13.43
C ILE A 251 20.34 -9.26 -13.95
#